data_AF-A0A847HHZ0-F1
#
_entry.id   AF-A0A847HHZ0-F1
#
_cell.length_a   1.000
_cell.length_b   1.000
_cell.length_c   1.000
_cell.angle_alpha   90.00
_cell.angle_beta   90.00
_cell.angle_gamma   90.00
#
_symmetry.space_group_name_H-M   'P 1'
#
loop_
_entity.id
_entity.type
_entity.pdbx_description
1 polymer ?
#
loop_
_entity_poly.entity_id
_entity_poly.type
_entity_poly.pdbx_seq_one_letter_code
_entity_poly.pdbx_strand_id
1 'polypeptide(L)'
;MSNRNLLVVAFLFCLPSILLAGDPVMLDTRLLFLAHPLFAQFDCATNRFRNTPSEYVDGGQRGVDELVAEIQNIDKWLSQAPQILRERLKDVPLPDRMLVERNFLAEKREKEKRVGEMKMRAYMARLVPGQPGVTPAASIYPQVNQIMSDVRAVIKQLKERHQTELVIDVCDFLPVADPRGLRSELLVKNLHAGIWKNDKPDARINEWLAEASEFWAGQLGVDAQIFPVGVTDVRLEAIKLLEERTKGQNK
;
A
#
# COMPACT_ATOMS: atom_id res chain seq x y z
N MET A 1 55.67 15.85 5.26
CA MET A 1 54.44 16.53 5.74
C MET A 1 53.73 15.58 6.69
N SER A 2 53.44 16.02 7.91
CA SER A 2 53.05 15.14 9.03
C SER A 2 51.67 14.49 8.83
N ASN A 3 51.52 13.20 9.18
CA ASN A 3 50.25 12.44 9.20
C ASN A 3 49.11 13.18 9.94
N ARG A 4 49.48 14.08 10.85
CA ARG A 4 48.57 14.94 11.61
C ARG A 4 47.84 15.95 10.72
N ASN A 5 48.48 16.47 9.68
CA ASN A 5 47.85 17.38 8.72
C ASN A 5 46.90 16.64 7.79
N LEU A 6 47.19 15.37 7.47
CA LEU A 6 46.34 14.53 6.64
C LEU A 6 45.06 14.11 7.37
N LEU A 7 45.16 13.81 8.68
CA LEU A 7 44.00 13.56 9.55
C LEU A 7 43.12 14.79 9.74
N VAL A 8 43.71 15.98 9.95
CA VAL A 8 42.95 17.24 10.10
C VAL A 8 42.22 17.61 8.81
N VAL A 9 42.87 17.42 7.65
CA VAL A 9 42.25 17.64 6.34
C VAL A 9 41.12 16.63 6.10
N ALA A 10 41.33 15.34 6.40
CA ALA A 10 40.26 14.34 6.30
C ALA A 10 39.07 14.64 7.22
N PHE A 11 39.32 15.10 8.45
CA PHE A 11 38.26 15.51 9.39
C PHE A 11 37.47 16.72 8.89
N LEU A 12 38.18 17.72 8.32
CA LEU A 12 37.57 18.93 7.74
C LEU A 12 36.76 18.64 6.46
N PHE A 13 37.11 17.63 5.67
CA PHE A 13 36.34 17.21 4.50
C PHE A 13 35.15 16.29 4.85
N CYS A 14 35.19 15.56 5.97
CA CYS A 14 34.09 14.70 6.42
C CYS A 14 33.03 15.43 7.27
N LEU A 15 33.41 16.48 7.99
CA LEU A 15 32.51 17.30 8.82
C LEU A 15 31.33 17.96 8.05
N PRO A 16 31.51 18.56 6.86
CA PRO A 16 30.39 19.20 6.16
C PRO A 16 29.36 18.19 5.67
N SER A 17 29.77 16.97 5.34
CA SER A 17 28.88 15.89 4.89
C SER A 17 27.94 15.40 6.00
N ILE A 18 28.41 15.39 7.25
CA ILE A 18 27.64 14.96 8.43
C ILE A 18 26.70 16.08 8.90
N LEU A 19 27.08 17.34 8.70
CA LEU A 19 26.26 18.51 9.05
C LEU A 19 25.14 18.80 8.04
N LEU A 20 25.21 18.24 6.83
CA LEU A 20 24.20 18.38 5.77
C LEU A 20 23.23 17.19 5.66
N ALA A 21 23.50 16.08 6.35
CA ALA A 21 22.58 14.95 6.41
C ALA A 21 21.47 15.27 7.41
N GLY A 22 20.21 15.28 6.95
CA GLY A 22 19.08 15.41 7.85
C GLY A 22 18.93 14.19 8.74
N ASP A 23 18.17 14.34 9.83
CA ASP A 23 17.94 13.26 10.79
C ASP A 23 17.33 12.02 10.09
N PRO A 24 17.64 10.80 10.54
CA PRO A 24 16.89 9.61 10.15
C PRO A 24 15.39 9.83 10.32
N VAL A 25 14.60 9.23 9.43
CA VAL A 25 13.13 9.30 9.51
C VAL A 25 12.55 7.91 9.77
N MET A 26 11.42 7.85 10.48
CA MET A 26 10.66 6.62 10.68
C MET A 26 9.28 6.67 10.04
N LEU A 27 8.86 5.55 9.47
CA LEU A 27 7.51 5.34 8.94
C LEU A 27 7.03 3.93 9.28
N ASP A 28 5.73 3.67 9.18
CA ASP A 28 5.16 2.33 9.28
C ASP A 28 4.61 1.94 7.91
N THR A 29 5.24 0.97 7.24
CA THR A 29 4.79 0.54 5.91
C THR A 29 3.40 -0.08 5.94
N ARG A 30 2.95 -0.66 7.06
CA ARG A 30 1.59 -1.23 7.19
C ARG A 30 0.54 -0.14 7.03
N LEU A 31 0.79 1.06 7.55
CA LEU A 31 -0.11 2.20 7.37
C LEU A 31 -0.18 2.62 5.90
N LEU A 32 0.94 2.57 5.18
CA LEU A 32 0.96 2.84 3.73
C LEU A 32 0.18 1.78 2.95
N PHE A 33 0.32 0.50 3.28
CA PHE A 33 -0.49 -0.55 2.68
C PHE A 33 -1.98 -0.34 2.96
N LEU A 34 -2.36 -0.11 4.22
CA LEU A 34 -3.76 0.10 4.63
C LEU A 34 -4.38 1.36 4.00
N ALA A 35 -3.60 2.41 3.79
CA ALA A 35 -4.05 3.63 3.12
C ALA A 35 -4.08 3.50 1.58
N HIS A 36 -3.48 2.47 1.00
CA HIS A 36 -3.38 2.33 -0.45
C HIS A 36 -4.73 1.95 -1.08
N PRO A 37 -5.23 2.66 -2.10
CA PRO A 37 -6.56 2.41 -2.68
C PRO A 37 -6.72 1.01 -3.29
N LEU A 38 -5.72 0.49 -3.99
CA LEU A 38 -5.73 -0.90 -4.46
C LEU A 38 -5.81 -1.91 -3.30
N PHE A 39 -5.14 -1.66 -2.17
CA PHE A 39 -5.20 -2.57 -1.04
C PHE A 39 -6.57 -2.56 -0.36
N ALA A 40 -7.27 -1.43 -0.35
CA ALA A 40 -8.66 -1.36 0.09
C ALA A 40 -9.63 -2.23 -0.75
N GLN A 41 -9.24 -2.62 -1.96
CA GLN A 41 -10.00 -3.53 -2.82
C GLN A 41 -9.62 -5.00 -2.62
N PHE A 42 -8.66 -5.31 -1.75
CA PHE A 42 -8.25 -6.69 -1.48
C PHE A 42 -9.33 -7.45 -0.73
N ASP A 43 -9.72 -8.61 -1.26
CA ASP A 43 -10.70 -9.50 -0.68
C ASP A 43 -9.99 -10.69 -0.03
N CYS A 44 -10.01 -10.73 1.31
CA CYS A 44 -9.38 -11.80 2.09
C CYS A 44 -10.04 -13.18 1.89
N ALA A 45 -11.30 -13.25 1.44
CA ALA A 45 -11.98 -14.53 1.23
C ALA A 45 -11.47 -15.22 -0.05
N THR A 46 -11.20 -14.43 -1.09
CA THR A 46 -10.73 -14.96 -2.39
C THR A 46 -9.22 -14.78 -2.59
N ASN A 47 -8.56 -14.00 -1.74
CA ASN A 47 -7.17 -13.56 -1.88
C ASN A 47 -6.93 -12.88 -3.24
N ARG A 48 -7.86 -12.02 -3.67
CA ARG A 48 -7.80 -11.27 -4.95
C ARG A 48 -8.17 -9.81 -4.75
N PHE A 49 -7.79 -8.96 -5.69
CA PHE A 49 -8.19 -7.56 -5.71
C PHE A 49 -9.47 -7.39 -6.52
N ARG A 50 -10.51 -6.84 -5.92
CA ARG A 50 -11.81 -6.56 -6.57
C ARG A 50 -11.65 -5.53 -7.69
N ASN A 51 -12.50 -5.62 -8.71
CA ASN A 51 -12.47 -4.74 -9.89
C ASN A 51 -11.12 -4.75 -10.63
N THR A 52 -10.35 -5.83 -10.49
CA THR A 52 -9.08 -6.00 -11.21
C THR A 52 -9.10 -7.28 -12.05
N PRO A 53 -8.13 -7.45 -12.96
CA PRO A 53 -7.96 -8.71 -13.68
C PRO A 53 -7.72 -9.94 -12.80
N SER A 54 -7.35 -9.75 -11.53
CA SER A 54 -7.16 -10.84 -10.58
C SER A 54 -8.46 -11.37 -9.99
N GLU A 55 -9.57 -10.62 -10.06
CA GLU A 55 -10.83 -11.00 -9.42
C GLU A 55 -11.48 -12.22 -10.08
N TYR A 56 -12.03 -13.13 -9.26
CA TYR A 56 -12.78 -14.29 -9.75
C TYR A 56 -14.06 -13.88 -10.47
N VAL A 57 -14.47 -14.65 -11.48
CA VAL A 57 -15.76 -14.46 -12.15
C VAL A 57 -16.76 -15.46 -11.58
N ASP A 58 -17.82 -14.94 -10.97
CA ASP A 58 -18.86 -15.76 -10.33
C ASP A 58 -19.66 -16.57 -11.35
N GLY A 59 -20.10 -17.78 -10.99
CA GLY A 59 -20.96 -18.60 -11.85
C GLY A 59 -20.23 -19.41 -12.92
N GLY A 60 -18.91 -19.53 -12.83
CA GLY A 60 -18.12 -20.43 -13.67
C GLY A 60 -18.13 -20.03 -15.14
N GLN A 61 -18.32 -21.00 -16.05
CA GLN A 61 -18.33 -20.72 -17.49
C GLN A 61 -19.45 -19.74 -17.88
N ARG A 62 -20.64 -19.86 -17.27
CA ARG A 62 -21.76 -18.95 -17.54
C ARG A 62 -21.39 -17.50 -17.19
N GLY A 63 -20.74 -17.29 -16.05
CA GLY A 63 -20.27 -15.96 -15.66
C GLY A 63 -19.21 -15.41 -16.61
N VAL A 64 -18.30 -16.26 -17.09
CA VAL A 64 -17.32 -15.87 -18.11
C VAL A 64 -18.01 -15.47 -19.41
N ASP A 65 -19.07 -16.17 -19.81
CA ASP A 65 -19.83 -15.83 -21.01
C ASP A 65 -20.62 -14.52 -20.84
N GLU A 66 -21.21 -14.28 -19.67
CA GLU A 66 -21.86 -13.02 -19.30
C GLU A 66 -20.86 -11.84 -19.34
N LEU A 67 -19.65 -12.03 -18.80
CA LEU A 67 -18.57 -11.05 -18.84
C LEU A 67 -18.17 -10.73 -20.29
N VAL A 68 -18.08 -11.75 -21.16
CA VAL A 68 -17.76 -11.57 -22.58
C VAL A 68 -18.87 -10.82 -23.31
N ALA A 69 -20.14 -11.11 -23.00
CA ALA A 69 -21.27 -10.38 -23.55
C ALA A 69 -21.25 -8.90 -23.13
N GLU A 70 -20.90 -8.60 -21.87
CA GLU A 70 -20.72 -7.23 -21.40
C GLU A 70 -19.58 -6.51 -22.13
N ILE A 71 -18.43 -7.18 -22.33
CA ILE A 71 -17.32 -6.67 -23.14
C ILE A 71 -17.80 -6.30 -24.55
N GLN A 72 -18.56 -7.18 -25.21
CA GLN A 72 -19.09 -6.94 -26.55
C GLN A 72 -20.07 -5.75 -26.58
N ASN A 73 -20.89 -5.58 -25.54
CA ASN A 73 -21.80 -4.44 -25.44
C ASN A 73 -21.04 -3.11 -25.33
N ILE A 74 -19.97 -3.06 -24.53
CA ILE A 74 -19.16 -1.85 -24.39
C ILE A 74 -18.33 -1.60 -25.67
N ASP A 75 -17.75 -2.63 -26.28
CA ASP A 75 -17.03 -2.52 -27.55
C ASP A 75 -17.95 -1.99 -28.66
N LYS A 76 -19.21 -2.44 -28.71
CA LYS A 76 -20.22 -1.91 -29.63
C LYS A 76 -20.47 -0.42 -29.38
N TRP A 77 -20.65 0.00 -28.13
CA TRP A 77 -20.77 1.41 -27.77
C TRP A 77 -19.55 2.22 -28.23
N LEU A 78 -18.33 1.70 -27.98
CA LEU A 78 -17.07 2.35 -28.37
C LEU A 78 -16.95 2.49 -29.89
N SER A 79 -17.39 1.50 -30.66
CA SER A 79 -17.43 1.57 -32.13
C SER A 79 -18.39 2.65 -32.65
N GLN A 80 -19.44 2.94 -31.89
CA GLN A 80 -20.47 3.93 -32.21
C GLN A 80 -20.20 5.31 -31.58
N ALA A 81 -19.10 5.45 -30.84
CA ALA A 81 -18.77 6.67 -30.10
C ALA A 81 -18.80 7.96 -30.96
N PRO A 82 -18.31 7.99 -32.22
CA PRO A 82 -18.41 9.19 -33.06
C PRO A 82 -19.85 9.61 -33.36
N GLN A 83 -20.73 8.65 -33.65
CA GLN A 83 -22.16 8.91 -33.88
C GLN A 83 -22.84 9.41 -32.60
N ILE A 84 -22.57 8.77 -31.46
CA ILE A 84 -23.12 9.16 -30.16
C ILE A 84 -22.71 10.60 -29.79
N LEU A 85 -21.44 10.96 -30.02
CA LEU A 85 -20.97 12.33 -29.79
C LEU A 85 -21.68 13.33 -30.70
N ARG A 86 -21.83 13.00 -31.99
CA ARG A 86 -22.55 13.85 -32.95
C ARG A 86 -24.00 14.09 -32.53
N GLU A 87 -24.68 13.06 -32.03
CA GLU A 87 -26.04 13.16 -31.50
C GLU A 87 -26.08 14.04 -30.24
N ARG A 88 -25.16 13.83 -29.29
CA ARG A 88 -25.07 14.65 -28.06
C ARG A 88 -24.78 16.12 -28.33
N LEU A 89 -24.09 16.46 -29.42
CA LEU A 89 -23.75 17.85 -29.78
C LEU A 89 -24.81 18.55 -30.63
N LYS A 90 -25.83 17.84 -31.13
CA LYS A 90 -26.82 18.35 -32.09
C LYS A 90 -27.54 19.61 -31.60
N ASP A 91 -27.97 19.58 -30.33
CA ASP A 91 -28.80 20.62 -29.72
C ASP A 91 -28.03 21.46 -28.67
N VAL A 92 -26.70 21.34 -28.63
CA VAL A 92 -25.84 22.04 -27.66
C VAL A 92 -25.35 23.37 -28.24
N PRO A 93 -25.57 24.51 -27.54
CA PRO A 93 -25.03 25.81 -27.93
C PRO A 93 -23.50 25.80 -28.03
N LEU A 94 -22.94 26.57 -28.99
CA LEU A 94 -21.49 26.61 -29.24
C LEU A 94 -20.61 26.80 -27.97
N PRO A 95 -20.96 27.68 -27.00
CA PRO A 95 -20.16 27.86 -25.79
C PRO A 95 -20.02 26.59 -24.93
N ASP A 96 -21.04 25.73 -24.92
CA ASP A 96 -21.10 24.55 -24.05
C ASP A 96 -20.55 23.28 -24.72
N ARG A 97 -20.35 23.30 -26.04
CA ARG A 97 -19.90 22.13 -26.81
C ARG A 97 -18.57 21.57 -26.33
N MET A 98 -17.61 22.45 -26.02
CA MET A 98 -16.30 22.02 -25.53
C MET A 98 -16.39 21.24 -24.21
N LEU A 99 -17.28 21.64 -23.31
CA LEU A 99 -17.48 20.94 -22.04
C LEU A 99 -18.09 19.57 -22.27
N VAL A 100 -19.11 19.48 -23.12
CA VAL A 100 -19.77 18.22 -23.49
C VAL A 100 -18.79 17.27 -24.17
N GLU A 101 -17.98 17.77 -25.10
CA GLU A 101 -16.97 16.98 -25.79
C GLU A 101 -15.90 16.47 -24.81
N ARG A 102 -15.39 17.33 -23.91
CA ARG A 102 -14.42 16.92 -22.89
C ARG A 102 -14.98 15.81 -21.98
N ASN A 103 -16.23 15.96 -21.52
CA ASN A 103 -16.89 14.97 -20.67
C ASN A 103 -17.09 13.65 -21.42
N PHE A 104 -17.48 13.71 -22.70
CA PHE A 104 -17.62 12.52 -23.54
C PHE A 104 -16.27 11.81 -23.75
N LEU A 105 -15.19 12.55 -24.00
CA LEU A 105 -13.86 11.97 -24.14
C LEU A 105 -13.38 11.31 -22.84
N ALA A 106 -13.72 11.89 -21.68
CA ALA A 106 -13.45 11.26 -20.39
C ALA A 106 -14.24 9.95 -20.22
N GLU A 107 -15.54 9.94 -20.53
CA GLU A 107 -16.38 8.74 -20.51
C GLU A 107 -15.85 7.65 -21.46
N LYS A 108 -15.44 8.05 -22.67
CA LYS A 108 -14.87 7.14 -23.66
C LYS A 108 -13.60 6.48 -23.13
N ARG A 109 -12.65 7.26 -22.60
CA ARG A 109 -11.40 6.74 -22.03
C ARG A 109 -11.65 5.78 -20.88
N GLU A 110 -12.62 6.09 -20.01
CA GLU A 110 -12.98 5.22 -18.89
C GLU A 110 -13.55 3.88 -19.38
N LYS A 111 -14.43 3.91 -20.39
CA LYS A 111 -14.96 2.69 -21.02
C LYS A 111 -13.86 1.87 -21.70
N GLU A 112 -12.92 2.51 -22.40
CA GLU A 112 -11.76 1.84 -23.03
C GLU A 112 -10.90 1.13 -21.97
N LYS A 113 -10.59 1.82 -20.85
CA LYS A 113 -9.84 1.26 -19.73
C LYS A 113 -10.56 0.05 -19.13
N ARG A 114 -11.84 0.21 -18.78
CA ARG A 114 -12.67 -0.86 -18.20
C ARG A 114 -12.74 -2.09 -19.10
N VAL A 115 -12.90 -1.89 -20.42
CA VAL A 115 -12.88 -3.01 -21.38
C VAL A 115 -11.53 -3.73 -21.39
N GLY A 116 -10.42 -2.99 -21.35
CA GLY A 116 -9.08 -3.57 -21.25
C GLY A 116 -8.94 -4.47 -20.02
N GLU A 117 -9.40 -3.99 -18.86
CA GLU A 117 -9.38 -4.74 -17.59
C GLU A 117 -10.29 -5.97 -17.64
N MET A 118 -11.52 -5.83 -18.16
CA MET A 118 -12.48 -6.93 -18.32
C MET A 118 -11.97 -8.00 -19.27
N LYS A 119 -11.36 -7.61 -20.40
CA LYS A 119 -10.73 -8.54 -21.35
C LYS A 119 -9.61 -9.34 -20.69
N MET A 120 -8.76 -8.67 -19.91
CA MET A 120 -7.70 -9.33 -19.17
C MET A 120 -8.27 -10.28 -18.10
N ARG A 121 -9.31 -9.87 -17.37
CA ARG A 121 -10.00 -10.74 -16.38
C ARG A 121 -10.60 -11.97 -17.04
N ALA A 122 -11.31 -11.81 -18.16
CA ALA A 122 -11.90 -12.90 -18.92
C ALA A 122 -10.83 -13.88 -19.43
N TYR A 123 -9.67 -13.36 -19.86
CA TYR A 123 -8.52 -14.17 -20.22
C TYR A 123 -8.01 -14.98 -19.01
N MET A 124 -7.74 -14.31 -17.88
CA MET A 124 -7.24 -14.95 -16.65
C MET A 124 -8.19 -16.03 -16.13
N ALA A 125 -9.50 -15.77 -16.15
CA ALA A 125 -10.55 -16.69 -15.70
C ALA A 125 -10.67 -17.98 -16.54
N ARG A 126 -9.98 -18.06 -17.68
CA ARG A 126 -9.91 -19.25 -18.55
C ARG A 126 -8.60 -20.02 -18.42
N LEU A 127 -7.61 -19.48 -17.70
CA LEU A 127 -6.28 -20.08 -17.61
C LEU A 127 -6.18 -21.24 -16.62
N VAL A 128 -7.12 -21.37 -15.69
CA VAL A 128 -7.11 -22.45 -14.70
C VAL A 128 -7.87 -23.67 -15.26
N PRO A 129 -7.18 -24.80 -15.52
CA PRO A 129 -7.82 -25.97 -16.11
C PRO A 129 -8.94 -26.53 -15.21
N GLY A 130 -10.12 -26.78 -15.79
CA GLY A 130 -11.26 -27.38 -15.09
C GLY A 130 -11.96 -26.47 -14.09
N GLN A 131 -11.54 -25.21 -13.95
CA GLN A 131 -12.13 -24.24 -13.02
C GLN A 131 -12.39 -22.89 -13.71
N PRO A 132 -13.35 -22.84 -14.67
CA PRO A 132 -13.69 -21.58 -15.30
C PRO A 132 -14.16 -20.57 -14.25
N GLY A 133 -13.76 -19.31 -14.41
CA GLY A 133 -14.06 -18.24 -13.45
C GLY A 133 -13.01 -18.05 -12.36
N VAL A 134 -12.18 -19.07 -12.09
CA VAL A 134 -11.04 -18.93 -11.16
C VAL A 134 -9.85 -18.32 -11.87
N THR A 135 -9.25 -17.29 -11.28
CA THR A 135 -8.04 -16.66 -11.81
C THR A 135 -6.78 -17.28 -11.17
N PRO A 136 -5.67 -17.40 -11.91
CA PRO A 136 -4.39 -17.87 -11.37
C PRO A 136 -3.91 -17.00 -10.21
N ALA A 137 -3.22 -17.57 -9.23
CA ALA A 137 -2.66 -16.81 -8.11
C ALA A 137 -1.71 -15.68 -8.58
N ALA A 138 -0.95 -15.92 -9.65
CA ALA A 138 -0.04 -14.93 -10.24
C ALA A 138 -0.74 -13.68 -10.81
N SER A 139 -2.06 -13.71 -11.01
CA SER A 139 -2.81 -12.57 -11.54
C SER A 139 -2.83 -11.35 -10.60
N ILE A 140 -2.46 -11.51 -9.33
CA ILE A 140 -2.35 -10.40 -8.35
C ILE A 140 -1.05 -9.58 -8.49
N TYR A 141 -0.04 -10.12 -9.17
CA TYR A 141 1.29 -9.49 -9.22
C TYR A 141 1.29 -8.07 -9.77
N PRO A 142 0.51 -7.72 -10.81
CA PRO A 142 0.43 -6.34 -11.28
C PRO A 142 0.00 -5.36 -10.18
N GLN A 143 -1.01 -5.72 -9.37
CA GLN A 143 -1.49 -4.88 -8.27
C GLN A 143 -0.45 -4.77 -7.16
N VAL A 144 0.17 -5.90 -6.77
CA VAL A 144 1.23 -5.91 -5.75
C VAL A 144 2.41 -5.04 -6.20
N ASN A 145 2.84 -5.16 -7.46
CA ASN A 145 3.94 -4.36 -8.01
C ASN A 145 3.60 -2.88 -8.06
N GLN A 146 2.34 -2.51 -8.36
CA GLN A 146 1.89 -1.12 -8.32
C GLN A 146 1.98 -0.55 -6.90
N ILE A 147 1.43 -1.27 -5.91
CA ILE A 147 1.50 -0.88 -4.51
C ILE A 147 2.95 -0.69 -4.07
N MET A 148 3.83 -1.65 -4.38
CA MET A 148 5.25 -1.59 -4.04
C MET A 148 5.96 -0.42 -4.73
N SER A 149 5.63 -0.14 -5.99
CA SER A 149 6.18 1.00 -6.73
C SER A 149 5.78 2.33 -6.07
N ASP A 150 4.52 2.45 -5.66
CA ASP A 150 4.00 3.66 -5.03
C ASP A 150 4.60 3.88 -3.63
N VAL A 151 4.73 2.82 -2.83
CA VAL A 151 5.43 2.88 -1.53
C VAL A 151 6.89 3.29 -1.71
N ARG A 152 7.63 2.68 -2.66
CA ARG A 152 9.04 3.05 -2.93
C ARG A 152 9.18 4.52 -3.33
N ALA A 153 8.24 5.03 -4.09
CA ALA A 153 8.27 6.43 -4.51
C ALA A 153 7.99 7.38 -3.34
N VAL A 154 7.07 7.04 -2.44
CA VAL A 154 6.85 7.78 -1.18
C VAL A 154 8.13 7.80 -0.34
N ILE A 155 8.77 6.65 -0.16
CA ILE A 155 10.06 6.54 0.56
C ILE A 155 11.11 7.43 -0.09
N LYS A 156 11.25 7.40 -1.42
CA LYS A 156 12.18 8.26 -2.15
C LYS A 156 11.90 9.74 -1.91
N GLN A 157 10.62 10.14 -1.94
CA GLN A 157 10.23 11.52 -1.71
C GLN A 157 10.50 11.98 -0.26
N LEU A 158 10.32 11.09 0.72
CA LEU A 158 10.69 11.35 2.12
C LEU A 158 12.20 11.56 2.27
N LYS A 159 13.02 10.71 1.63
CA LYS A 159 14.48 10.88 1.61
C LYS A 159 14.90 12.23 1.06
N GLU A 160 14.30 12.66 -0.05
CA GLU A 160 14.57 13.94 -0.68
C GLU A 160 14.14 15.13 0.18
N ARG A 161 12.94 15.07 0.80
CA ARG A 161 12.39 16.14 1.64
C ARG A 161 13.17 16.33 2.94
N HIS A 162 13.58 15.23 3.57
CA HIS A 162 14.29 15.24 4.85
C HIS A 162 15.81 15.20 4.68
N GLN A 163 16.32 15.23 3.44
CA GLN A 163 17.76 15.14 3.14
C GLN A 163 18.44 13.97 3.89
N THR A 164 17.74 12.85 3.99
CA THR A 164 18.14 11.69 4.80
C THR A 164 18.39 10.48 3.93
N GLU A 165 19.42 9.70 4.27
CA GLU A 165 19.71 8.43 3.61
C GLU A 165 19.03 7.24 4.30
N LEU A 166 18.65 7.42 5.58
CA LEU A 166 18.11 6.37 6.43
C LEU A 166 16.61 6.57 6.68
N VAL A 167 15.83 5.62 6.18
CA VAL A 167 14.39 5.50 6.46
C VAL A 167 14.19 4.20 7.22
N ILE A 168 13.68 4.29 8.44
CA ILE A 168 13.43 3.15 9.32
C ILE A 168 11.97 2.75 9.19
N ASP A 169 11.70 1.53 8.74
CA ASP A 169 10.37 0.95 8.86
C ASP A 169 10.16 0.44 10.27
N VAL A 170 9.13 0.97 10.94
CA VAL A 170 8.82 0.63 12.32
C VAL A 170 7.73 -0.40 12.49
N CYS A 171 7.25 -0.99 11.40
CA CYS A 171 6.19 -1.98 11.43
C CYS A 171 6.50 -3.17 12.38
N ASP A 172 7.76 -3.59 12.46
CA ASP A 172 8.21 -4.70 13.33
C ASP A 172 8.40 -4.29 14.80
N PHE A 173 8.54 -2.99 15.08
CA PHE A 173 8.68 -2.46 16.45
C PHE A 173 7.32 -2.13 17.08
N LEU A 174 6.27 -2.00 16.27
CA LEU A 174 4.91 -1.79 16.72
C LEU A 174 4.19 -3.14 16.81
N PRO A 175 3.43 -3.39 17.88
CA PRO A 175 2.82 -4.68 18.10
C PRO A 175 1.86 -5.02 16.97
N VAL A 176 1.84 -6.29 16.59
CA VAL A 176 0.73 -6.87 15.86
C VAL A 176 -0.23 -7.40 16.91
N ALA A 177 -1.49 -6.98 16.89
CA ALA A 177 -2.48 -7.47 17.85
C ALA A 177 -2.53 -9.01 17.79
N ASP A 178 -2.21 -9.68 18.92
CA ASP A 178 -2.33 -11.14 19.01
C ASP A 178 -3.81 -11.51 18.84
N PRO A 179 -4.16 -12.37 17.85
CA PRO A 179 -5.53 -12.83 17.67
C PRO A 179 -6.08 -13.60 18.88
N ARG A 180 -5.22 -14.11 19.77
CA ARG A 180 -5.60 -14.75 21.04
C ARG A 180 -6.06 -13.73 22.10
N GLY A 181 -5.85 -12.44 21.84
CA GLY A 181 -6.14 -11.36 22.77
C GLY A 181 -5.17 -11.33 23.95
N LEU A 182 -5.36 -10.34 24.83
CA LEU A 182 -4.49 -10.11 25.97
C LEU A 182 -4.58 -11.27 26.98
N ARG A 183 -3.45 -11.92 27.31
CA ARG A 183 -3.43 -12.96 28.35
C ARG A 183 -3.18 -12.34 29.72
N SER A 184 -4.15 -11.57 30.20
CA SER A 184 -4.10 -10.85 31.49
C SER A 184 -3.72 -11.73 32.68
N GLU A 185 -4.08 -13.02 32.66
CA GLU A 185 -3.70 -14.00 33.68
C GLU A 185 -2.19 -14.24 33.77
N LEU A 186 -1.45 -14.07 32.68
CA LEU A 186 0.00 -14.14 32.68
C LEU A 186 0.58 -12.86 33.28
N LEU A 187 0.10 -11.69 32.85
CA LEU A 187 0.60 -10.38 33.27
C LEU A 187 0.53 -10.14 34.78
N VAL A 188 -0.52 -10.62 35.45
CA VAL A 188 -0.69 -10.48 36.91
C VAL A 188 0.22 -11.38 37.73
N LYS A 189 0.92 -12.34 37.11
CA LYS A 189 1.88 -13.18 37.81
C LYS A 189 3.15 -12.36 38.03
N ASN A 190 3.56 -12.20 39.29
CA ASN A 190 4.78 -11.49 39.69
C ASN A 190 6.06 -12.31 39.35
N LEU A 191 6.23 -12.64 38.07
CA LEU A 191 7.32 -13.48 37.58
C LEU A 191 8.64 -12.71 37.46
N HIS A 192 8.58 -11.38 37.39
CA HIS A 192 9.75 -10.51 37.42
C HIS A 192 10.46 -10.49 38.78
N ALA A 193 9.78 -10.85 39.88
CA ALA A 193 10.39 -10.89 41.21
C ALA A 193 11.60 -11.84 41.31
N GLY A 194 11.63 -12.93 40.54
CA GLY A 194 12.77 -13.84 40.48
C GLY A 194 13.98 -13.23 39.76
N ILE A 195 13.74 -12.40 38.74
CA ILE A 195 14.81 -11.70 38.00
C ILE A 195 15.58 -10.76 38.92
N TRP A 196 14.88 -10.00 39.78
CA TRP A 196 15.49 -9.14 40.79
C TRP A 196 16.28 -9.90 41.87
N LYS A 197 16.06 -11.22 41.98
CA LYS A 197 16.77 -12.12 42.89
C LYS A 197 17.90 -12.91 42.21
N ASN A 198 18.23 -12.59 40.95
CA ASN A 198 19.20 -13.29 40.12
C ASN A 198 18.81 -14.75 39.75
N ASP A 199 17.52 -15.08 39.76
CA ASP A 199 17.06 -16.36 39.21
C ASP A 199 17.24 -16.36 37.68
N LYS A 200 17.66 -17.50 37.12
CA LYS A 200 17.78 -17.65 35.66
C LYS A 200 16.38 -17.61 35.02
N PRO A 201 16.18 -16.86 33.92
CA PRO A 201 14.92 -16.86 33.19
C PRO A 201 14.55 -18.28 32.74
N ASP A 202 13.32 -18.71 33.05
CA ASP A 202 12.73 -19.95 32.54
C ASP A 202 11.75 -19.65 31.39
N ALA A 203 11.21 -20.69 30.76
CA ALA A 203 10.26 -20.54 29.65
C ALA A 203 9.02 -19.71 30.02
N ARG A 204 8.60 -19.74 31.30
CA ARG A 204 7.44 -18.99 31.79
C ARG A 204 7.75 -17.50 31.92
N ILE A 205 8.96 -17.13 32.32
CA ILE A 205 9.44 -15.75 32.33
C ILE A 205 9.51 -15.20 30.89
N ASN A 206 9.99 -15.99 29.92
CA ASN A 206 10.03 -15.57 28.53
C ASN A 206 8.62 -15.35 27.94
N GLU A 207 7.69 -16.26 28.24
CA GLU A 207 6.28 -16.11 27.84
C GLU A 207 5.63 -14.88 28.49
N TRP A 208 5.92 -14.63 29.77
CA TRP A 208 5.48 -13.42 30.48
C TRP A 208 6.05 -12.14 29.88
N LEU A 209 7.34 -12.13 29.53
CA LEU A 209 7.99 -10.98 28.88
C LEU A 209 7.40 -10.69 27.50
N ALA A 210 7.10 -11.73 26.71
CA ALA A 210 6.43 -11.59 25.43
C ALA A 210 5.04 -10.95 25.60
N GLU A 211 4.22 -11.46 26.53
CA GLU A 211 2.92 -10.88 26.84
C GLU A 211 3.00 -9.46 27.40
N ALA A 212 3.98 -9.17 28.27
CA ALA A 212 4.18 -7.84 28.82
C ALA A 212 4.59 -6.85 27.73
N SER A 213 5.45 -7.29 26.80
CA SER A 213 5.83 -6.52 25.61
C SER A 213 4.61 -6.23 24.75
N GLU A 214 3.78 -7.23 24.44
CA GLU A 214 2.55 -7.06 23.66
C GLU A 214 1.52 -6.16 24.35
N PHE A 215 1.33 -6.30 25.68
CA PHE A 215 0.46 -5.44 26.47
C PHE A 215 0.87 -3.98 26.37
N TRP A 216 2.12 -3.67 26.72
CA TRP A 216 2.62 -2.29 26.73
C TRP A 216 2.63 -1.69 25.34
N ALA A 217 3.02 -2.48 24.34
CA ALA A 217 2.96 -2.08 22.96
C ALA A 217 1.50 -1.76 22.55
N GLY A 218 0.53 -2.59 22.95
CA GLY A 218 -0.89 -2.38 22.69
C GLY A 218 -1.48 -1.13 23.38
N GLN A 219 -0.94 -0.75 24.54
CA GLN A 219 -1.32 0.49 25.24
C GLN A 219 -0.76 1.75 24.56
N LEU A 220 0.38 1.66 23.87
CA LEU A 220 1.02 2.81 23.21
C LEU A 220 0.37 3.18 21.86
N GLY A 221 -0.35 2.24 21.23
CA GLY A 221 -1.07 2.46 19.98
C GLY A 221 -0.17 2.68 18.75
N VAL A 222 -0.80 2.94 17.60
CA VAL A 222 -0.10 3.19 16.32
C VAL A 222 0.67 4.52 16.28
N ASP A 223 0.45 5.39 17.27
CA ASP A 223 1.09 6.71 17.42
C ASP A 223 2.29 6.68 18.38
N ALA A 224 2.64 5.51 18.92
CA ALA A 224 3.76 5.36 19.84
C ALA A 224 5.05 5.96 19.26
N GLN A 225 5.74 6.80 20.03
CA GLN A 225 7.08 7.26 19.67
C GLN A 225 8.09 6.18 20.07
N ILE A 226 8.50 5.36 19.10
CA ILE A 226 9.40 4.22 19.32
C ILE A 226 10.83 4.70 19.56
N PHE A 227 11.25 5.73 18.83
CA PHE A 227 12.55 6.36 18.99
C PHE A 227 12.38 7.70 19.72
N PRO A 228 12.78 7.80 21.00
CA PRO A 228 12.55 9.00 21.79
C PRO A 228 13.40 10.19 21.35
N VAL A 229 14.53 9.98 20.66
CA VAL A 229 15.45 11.03 20.18
C VAL A 229 16.13 10.57 18.88
N GLY A 230 16.47 11.53 18.01
CA GLY A 230 17.36 11.32 16.86
C GLY A 230 16.69 10.67 15.63
N VAL A 231 15.36 10.57 15.64
CA VAL A 231 14.58 10.10 14.50
C VAL A 231 13.32 10.96 14.37
N THR A 232 13.03 11.43 13.17
CA THR A 232 11.81 12.19 12.88
C THR A 232 10.66 11.24 12.52
N ASP A 233 9.52 11.37 13.18
CA ASP A 233 8.30 10.65 12.83
C ASP A 233 7.67 11.24 11.57
N VAL A 234 7.65 10.46 10.49
CA VAL A 234 7.03 10.87 9.22
C VAL A 234 5.82 10.01 8.85
N ARG A 235 5.25 9.23 9.78
CA ARG A 235 4.11 8.33 9.49
C ARG A 235 2.92 9.06 8.84
N LEU A 236 2.48 10.17 9.43
CA LEU A 236 1.39 10.98 8.87
C LEU A 236 1.75 11.67 7.56
N GLU A 237 3.00 12.12 7.42
CA GLU A 237 3.47 12.71 6.16
C GLU A 237 3.49 11.66 5.04
N ALA A 238 3.97 10.45 5.33
CA ALA A 238 4.05 9.35 4.39
C ALA A 238 2.66 8.98 3.84
N ILE A 239 1.63 8.95 4.70
CA ILE A 239 0.24 8.73 4.28
C ILE A 239 -0.22 9.87 3.36
N LYS A 240 0.01 11.13 3.71
CA LYS A 240 -0.37 12.28 2.85
C LYS A 240 0.32 12.22 1.49
N LEU A 241 1.59 11.84 1.46
CA LEU A 241 2.34 11.65 0.22
C LEU A 241 1.78 10.52 -0.63
N LEU A 242 1.40 9.40 0.00
CA LEU A 242 0.75 8.30 -0.69
C LEU A 242 -0.60 8.72 -1.26
N GLU A 243 -1.42 9.44 -0.49
CA GLU A 243 -2.70 9.98 -0.96
C GLU A 243 -2.50 10.92 -2.14
N GLU A 244 -1.56 11.87 -2.06
CA GLU A 244 -1.23 12.78 -3.16
C GLU A 244 -0.80 12.04 -4.42
N ARG A 245 -0.01 10.98 -4.27
CA ARG A 245 0.47 10.16 -5.38
C ARG A 245 -0.64 9.32 -6.01
N THR A 246 -1.53 8.79 -5.18
CA THR A 246 -2.62 7.90 -5.61
C THR A 246 -3.90 8.66 -5.96
N LYS A 247 -3.93 9.99 -5.79
CA LYS A 247 -5.01 10.87 -6.27
C LYS A 247 -5.28 10.61 -7.75
N GLY A 248 -6.44 10.01 -8.04
CA GLY A 248 -6.86 9.62 -9.38
C GLY A 248 -6.97 8.11 -9.61
N GLN A 249 -6.46 7.28 -8.70
CA GLN A 249 -6.74 5.83 -8.67
C GLN A 249 -8.14 5.52 -8.06
N ASN A 250 -8.71 6.47 -7.29
CA ASN A 250 -10.05 6.40 -6.67
C ASN A 250 -11.15 7.10 -7.50
N LYS A 251 -11.09 7.04 -8.84
CA LYS A 251 -12.17 7.53 -9.71
C LYS A 251 -12.69 6.42 -10.59
#